data_AF-A0A355BDZ3-F1
#
_entry.id   AF-A0A355BDZ3-F1
#
_cell.length_a   1.000
_cell.length_b   1.000
_cell.length_c   1.000
_cell.angle_alpha   90.00
_cell.angle_beta   90.00
_cell.angle_gamma   90.00
#
_symmetry.space_group_name_H-M   'P 1'
#
loop_
_entity.id
_entity.type
_entity.pdbx_description
1 polymer ?
#
loop_
_entity_poly.entity_id
_entity_poly.type
_entity_poly.pdbx_seq_one_letter_code
_entity_poly.pdbx_strand_id
1 'polypeptide(L)'
;MTNKEIGFKKIKDLVTRFNEQLLAYKKSDYNETQTRRDFIDPFFKALGWDIDNEQGYAESYREVIHEDRVKVGKATKAPDYSFRIGGGNRLFFVEAKKPSVSIKEDIQPAYQVRRYGWSAKLNISVITDFEEFAIYDCTKKPNPTDKSSVARVKYITFNDYEKEWDFLWNTFSKEAVLKGSFDKFIGGNANKKGTATVDKEFLNSLDQWRTLLAETISKENKQLDEDELNYVVQQTLDRIIFLRICEDRSIEPYGTLQNTLKNDEYYKNLLQEFKQADDKYNSGLFDLKKDKLSHTLSINNKTLKTIINQLYYPECPYEFSVLSVEILGSAYEQFLGKTITINNRGKAVIELKPEVRKAGGVYYTPQYIVDYIVTNTIGNLTQNKTPKEVAEIK
;
A
#
# COMPACT_ATOMS: atom_id res chain seq x y z
N MET A 1 -28.50 20.26 -21.82
CA MET A 1 -28.27 19.83 -20.43
C MET A 1 -26.79 19.86 -20.15
N THR A 2 -26.37 20.40 -19.01
CA THR A 2 -24.97 20.35 -18.55
C THR A 2 -24.60 18.90 -18.19
N ASN A 3 -23.30 18.58 -18.16
CA ASN A 3 -22.84 17.24 -17.71
C ASN A 3 -23.38 16.90 -16.31
N LYS A 4 -23.48 17.92 -15.43
CA LYS A 4 -24.04 17.78 -14.08
C LYS A 4 -25.50 17.37 -14.08
N GLU A 5 -26.32 17.93 -14.97
CA GLU A 5 -27.74 17.58 -15.11
C GLU A 5 -27.94 16.18 -15.68
N ILE A 6 -27.10 15.79 -16.66
CA ILE A 6 -27.12 14.44 -17.24
C ILE A 6 -26.74 13.41 -16.17
N GLY A 7 -25.67 13.68 -15.42
CA GLY A 7 -25.25 12.85 -14.29
C GLY A 7 -26.33 12.75 -13.22
N PHE A 8 -26.98 13.87 -12.87
CA PHE A 8 -28.07 13.89 -11.89
C PHE A 8 -29.21 12.96 -12.29
N LYS A 9 -29.67 13.05 -13.55
CA LYS A 9 -30.72 12.17 -14.07
C LYS A 9 -30.31 10.70 -13.97
N LYS A 10 -29.07 10.38 -14.33
CA LYS A 10 -28.57 9.01 -14.24
C LYS A 10 -28.56 8.49 -12.80
N ILE A 11 -28.16 9.30 -11.82
CA ILE A 11 -28.21 8.94 -10.41
C ILE A 11 -29.64 8.68 -9.95
N LYS A 12 -30.62 9.50 -10.35
CA LYS A 12 -32.03 9.24 -10.04
C LYS A 12 -32.49 7.88 -10.54
N ASP A 13 -32.20 7.56 -11.81
CA ASP A 13 -32.56 6.28 -12.41
C ASP A 13 -31.94 5.08 -11.65
N LEU A 14 -30.68 5.23 -11.20
CA LEU A 14 -30.00 4.21 -10.39
C LEU A 14 -30.64 4.06 -9.00
N VAL A 15 -30.96 5.17 -8.32
CA VAL A 15 -31.63 5.18 -7.01
C VAL A 15 -32.99 4.51 -7.11
N THR A 16 -33.81 4.85 -8.13
CA THR A 16 -35.11 4.23 -8.36
C THR A 16 -34.97 2.71 -8.56
N ARG A 17 -34.09 2.28 -9.47
CA ARG A 17 -33.88 0.85 -9.73
C ARG A 17 -33.34 0.10 -8.52
N PHE A 18 -32.47 0.72 -7.73
CA PHE A 18 -31.94 0.11 -6.51
C PHE A 18 -33.05 -0.08 -5.48
N ASN A 19 -33.88 0.95 -5.26
CA ASN A 19 -34.99 0.91 -4.33
C ASN A 19 -36.03 -0.18 -4.67
N GLU A 20 -36.40 -0.29 -5.95
CA GLU A 20 -37.40 -1.26 -6.43
C GLU A 20 -36.98 -2.72 -6.19
N GLN A 21 -35.68 -3.00 -6.14
CA GLN A 21 -35.12 -4.35 -6.05
C GLN A 21 -34.23 -4.56 -4.81
N LEU A 22 -34.30 -3.66 -3.82
CA LEU A 22 -33.45 -3.65 -2.63
C LEU A 22 -33.39 -5.01 -1.92
N LEU A 23 -34.55 -5.65 -1.73
CA LEU A 23 -34.63 -6.96 -1.07
C LEU A 23 -33.94 -8.07 -1.86
N ALA A 24 -33.89 -7.98 -3.20
CA ALA A 24 -33.18 -8.94 -4.03
C ALA A 24 -31.66 -8.72 -3.93
N TYR A 25 -31.20 -7.47 -3.96
CA TYR A 25 -29.77 -7.16 -3.88
C TYR A 25 -29.12 -7.48 -2.52
N LYS A 26 -29.92 -7.54 -1.44
CA LYS A 26 -29.44 -7.96 -0.11
C LYS A 26 -29.32 -9.47 0.08
N LYS A 27 -29.79 -10.27 -0.87
CA LYS A 27 -29.64 -11.74 -0.82
C LYS A 27 -28.20 -12.15 -1.13
N SER A 28 -27.84 -13.36 -0.71
CA SER A 28 -26.45 -13.86 -0.77
C SER A 28 -25.95 -14.14 -2.19
N ASP A 29 -26.85 -14.30 -3.16
CA ASP A 29 -26.58 -14.56 -4.57
C ASP A 29 -26.11 -13.31 -5.33
N TYR A 30 -26.56 -12.11 -4.92
CA TYR A 30 -26.10 -10.86 -5.49
C TYR A 30 -24.70 -10.49 -4.97
N ASN A 31 -23.72 -10.47 -5.88
CA ASN A 31 -22.31 -10.35 -5.52
C ASN A 31 -21.70 -8.96 -5.80
N GLU A 32 -20.48 -8.76 -5.32
CA GLU A 32 -19.73 -7.50 -5.46
C GLU A 32 -19.49 -7.12 -6.93
N THR A 33 -19.26 -8.10 -7.81
CA THR A 33 -19.07 -7.84 -9.25
C THR A 33 -20.34 -7.35 -9.92
N GLN A 34 -21.50 -7.91 -9.58
CA GLN A 34 -22.79 -7.40 -10.06
C GLN A 34 -23.06 -6.00 -9.51
N THR A 35 -22.83 -5.78 -8.21
CA THR A 35 -22.96 -4.45 -7.58
C THR A 35 -22.12 -3.39 -8.30
N ARG A 36 -20.88 -3.73 -8.64
CA ARG A 36 -20.00 -2.85 -9.41
C ARG A 36 -20.57 -2.50 -10.77
N ARG A 37 -20.84 -3.49 -11.60
CA ARG A 37 -21.32 -3.32 -12.98
C ARG A 37 -22.67 -2.61 -13.05
N ASP A 38 -23.57 -2.97 -12.15
CA ASP A 38 -24.93 -2.47 -12.19
C ASP A 38 -25.02 -1.07 -11.59
N PHE A 39 -24.27 -0.74 -10.54
CA PHE A 39 -24.51 0.48 -9.78
C PHE A 39 -23.28 1.38 -9.59
N ILE A 40 -22.12 0.82 -9.22
CA ILE A 40 -20.93 1.64 -8.90
C ILE A 40 -20.29 2.19 -10.19
N ASP A 41 -20.12 1.38 -11.23
CA ASP A 41 -19.57 1.81 -12.51
C ASP A 41 -20.46 2.91 -13.13
N PRO A 42 -21.80 2.74 -13.24
CA PRO A 42 -22.67 3.80 -13.76
C PRO A 42 -22.70 5.04 -12.87
N PHE A 43 -22.54 4.91 -11.55
CA PHE A 43 -22.46 6.03 -10.62
C PHE A 43 -21.24 6.91 -10.92
N PHE A 44 -20.06 6.31 -11.06
CA PHE A 44 -18.85 7.10 -11.36
C PHE A 44 -18.79 7.59 -12.82
N LYS A 45 -19.40 6.88 -13.77
CA LYS A 45 -19.65 7.41 -15.13
C LYS A 45 -20.55 8.64 -15.09
N ALA A 46 -21.58 8.65 -14.23
CA ALA A 46 -22.43 9.83 -14.04
C ALA A 46 -21.68 11.03 -13.44
N LEU A 47 -20.56 10.80 -12.75
CA LEU A 47 -19.62 11.82 -12.29
C LEU A 47 -18.57 12.22 -13.35
N GLY A 48 -18.65 11.66 -14.55
CA GLY A 48 -17.83 12.02 -15.71
C GLY A 48 -16.49 11.27 -15.81
N TRP A 49 -16.33 10.16 -15.10
CA TRP A 49 -15.12 9.33 -15.18
C TRP A 49 -15.22 8.28 -16.28
N ASP A 50 -14.11 8.06 -16.98
CA ASP A 50 -13.99 7.00 -17.98
C ASP A 50 -13.61 5.67 -17.31
N ILE A 51 -14.64 4.94 -16.87
CA ILE A 51 -14.53 3.66 -16.17
C ILE A 51 -14.15 2.53 -17.14
N ASP A 52 -14.71 2.53 -18.36
CA ASP A 52 -14.53 1.44 -19.33
C ASP A 52 -13.29 1.65 -20.22
N ASN A 53 -12.57 2.75 -20.05
CA ASN A 53 -11.49 3.19 -20.95
C ASN A 53 -11.99 3.34 -22.40
N GLU A 54 -13.16 3.97 -22.59
CA GLU A 54 -13.75 4.24 -23.91
C GLU A 54 -12.85 5.15 -24.76
N GLN A 55 -12.00 5.95 -24.12
CA GLN A 55 -11.00 6.78 -24.80
C GLN A 55 -9.80 5.97 -25.34
N GLY A 56 -9.68 4.69 -25.00
CA GLY A 56 -8.63 3.82 -25.52
C GLY A 56 -7.22 4.17 -25.04
N TYR A 57 -7.09 4.81 -23.88
CA TYR A 57 -5.78 5.17 -23.33
C TYR A 57 -4.99 3.97 -22.85
N ALA A 58 -3.67 4.07 -22.97
CA ALA A 58 -2.76 3.13 -22.32
C ALA A 58 -2.93 3.21 -20.79
N GLU A 59 -2.66 2.11 -20.09
CA GLU A 59 -2.93 1.97 -18.66
C GLU A 59 -2.36 3.10 -17.80
N SER A 60 -1.16 3.58 -18.12
CA SER A 60 -0.50 4.71 -17.45
C SER A 60 -1.26 6.04 -17.53
N TYR A 61 -2.12 6.19 -18.53
CA TYR A 61 -2.92 7.40 -18.78
C TYR A 61 -4.40 7.22 -18.46
N ARG A 62 -4.81 6.03 -17.99
CA ARG A 62 -6.19 5.79 -17.56
C ARG A 62 -6.51 6.61 -16.31
N GLU A 63 -7.66 7.26 -16.36
CA GLU A 63 -8.20 8.05 -15.25
C GLU A 63 -8.72 7.16 -14.12
N VAL A 64 -9.18 5.96 -14.48
CA VAL A 64 -9.61 4.94 -13.53
C VAL A 64 -8.91 3.64 -13.86
N ILE A 65 -8.20 3.11 -12.87
CA ILE A 65 -7.61 1.76 -12.96
C ILE A 65 -8.46 0.82 -12.14
N HIS A 66 -8.98 -0.20 -12.82
CA HIS A 66 -9.59 -1.37 -12.23
C HIS A 66 -8.50 -2.40 -11.98
N GLU A 67 -8.45 -2.95 -10.78
CA GLU A 67 -7.60 -4.10 -10.51
C GLU A 67 -8.34 -5.36 -10.99
N ASP A 68 -7.87 -5.97 -12.08
CA ASP A 68 -8.29 -7.30 -12.53
C ASP A 68 -7.82 -8.35 -11.51
N ARG A 69 -8.65 -8.57 -10.48
CA ARG A 69 -8.35 -9.50 -9.39
C ARG A 69 -8.30 -10.94 -9.90
N VAL A 70 -7.11 -11.49 -10.12
CA VAL A 70 -6.91 -12.95 -9.96
C VAL A 70 -6.85 -13.23 -8.47
N LYS A 71 -8.00 -13.53 -7.86
CA LYS A 71 -8.08 -13.95 -6.45
C LYS A 71 -7.35 -15.27 -6.27
N VAL A 72 -6.09 -15.22 -5.85
CA VAL A 72 -5.37 -16.39 -5.30
C VAL A 72 -5.49 -16.35 -3.78
N GLY A 73 -6.46 -17.09 -3.24
CA GLY A 73 -6.68 -17.21 -1.79
C GLY A 73 -7.64 -16.18 -1.18
N LYS A 74 -7.58 -16.01 0.15
CA LYS A 74 -8.51 -15.19 0.96
C LYS A 74 -8.13 -13.69 1.07
N ALA A 75 -6.97 -13.26 0.57
CA ALA A 75 -6.49 -11.88 0.73
C ALA A 75 -6.69 -11.06 -0.56
N THR A 76 -7.47 -9.98 -0.47
CA THR A 76 -7.61 -8.96 -1.52
C THR A 76 -6.42 -7.99 -1.46
N LYS A 77 -5.59 -7.99 -2.52
CA LYS A 77 -4.29 -7.29 -2.55
C LYS A 77 -4.35 -5.81 -2.94
N ALA A 78 -5.45 -5.34 -3.51
CA ALA A 78 -5.55 -3.99 -4.06
C ALA A 78 -7.00 -3.45 -4.01
N PRO A 79 -7.18 -2.12 -3.95
CA PRO A 79 -8.50 -1.49 -4.02
C PRO A 79 -9.19 -1.81 -5.34
N ASP A 80 -10.53 -1.90 -5.34
CA ASP A 80 -11.28 -2.18 -6.58
C ASP A 80 -11.09 -1.10 -7.66
N TYR A 81 -10.98 0.17 -7.25
CA TYR A 81 -10.79 1.30 -8.16
C TYR A 81 -9.72 2.27 -7.65
N SER A 82 -8.87 2.73 -8.56
CA SER A 82 -7.94 3.85 -8.35
C SER A 82 -8.27 5.00 -9.29
N PHE A 83 -8.74 6.11 -8.73
CA PHE A 83 -9.03 7.35 -9.47
C PHE A 83 -7.80 8.23 -9.54
N ARG A 84 -7.49 8.74 -10.74
CA ARG A 84 -6.25 9.45 -11.05
C ARG A 84 -6.50 10.63 -11.97
N ILE A 85 -5.62 11.62 -11.89
CA ILE A 85 -5.52 12.71 -12.88
C ILE A 85 -4.12 12.73 -13.49
N GLY A 86 -3.99 13.44 -14.62
CA GLY A 86 -2.84 13.49 -15.52
C GLY A 86 -1.48 13.17 -14.90
N GLY A 87 -0.72 12.29 -15.57
CA GLY A 87 0.60 11.82 -15.11
C GLY A 87 0.56 10.69 -14.07
N GLY A 88 -0.63 10.14 -13.76
CA GLY A 88 -0.78 8.99 -12.84
C GLY A 88 -0.97 9.38 -11.37
N ASN A 89 -1.21 10.65 -11.08
CA ASN A 89 -1.44 11.16 -9.73
C ASN A 89 -2.74 10.60 -9.15
N ARG A 90 -2.62 9.76 -8.11
CA ARG A 90 -3.75 9.13 -7.42
C ARG A 90 -4.49 10.15 -6.55
N LEU A 91 -5.82 10.17 -6.66
CA LEU A 91 -6.69 11.07 -5.90
C LEU A 91 -7.30 10.37 -4.68
N PHE A 92 -8.02 9.29 -4.93
CA PHE A 92 -8.67 8.47 -3.92
C PHE A 92 -8.85 7.05 -4.44
N PHE A 93 -9.02 6.10 -3.53
CA PHE A 93 -9.47 4.75 -3.85
C PHE A 93 -10.96 4.60 -3.61
N VAL A 94 -11.58 3.67 -4.33
CA VAL A 94 -12.92 3.16 -4.02
C VAL A 94 -12.82 1.66 -3.82
N GLU A 95 -13.29 1.19 -2.67
CA GLU A 95 -13.51 -0.24 -2.42
C GLU A 95 -15.00 -0.55 -2.58
N ALA A 96 -15.33 -1.56 -3.38
CA ALA A 96 -16.70 -2.00 -3.55
C ALA A 96 -17.04 -3.09 -2.53
N LYS A 97 -18.30 -3.14 -2.11
CA LYS A 97 -18.89 -4.27 -1.39
C LYS A 97 -20.21 -4.67 -2.03
N LYS A 98 -20.70 -5.85 -1.65
CA LYS A 98 -22.07 -6.25 -1.95
C LYS A 98 -23.04 -5.65 -0.91
N PRO A 99 -24.30 -5.34 -1.26
CA PRO A 99 -25.28 -4.72 -0.36
C PRO A 99 -25.64 -5.51 0.90
N SER A 100 -25.23 -6.78 0.98
CA SER A 100 -25.42 -7.60 2.18
C SER A 100 -24.36 -7.34 3.28
N VAL A 101 -23.37 -6.49 3.03
CA VAL A 101 -22.29 -6.12 3.99
C VAL A 101 -22.63 -4.76 4.57
N SER A 102 -22.62 -4.60 5.89
CA SER A 102 -22.98 -3.30 6.49
C SER A 102 -21.76 -2.41 6.59
N ILE A 103 -21.64 -1.43 5.71
CA ILE A 103 -20.51 -0.48 5.72
C ILE A 103 -20.55 0.40 6.98
N LYS A 104 -21.75 0.73 7.46
CA LYS A 104 -21.94 1.58 8.64
C LYS A 104 -21.44 0.94 9.92
N GLU A 105 -21.60 -0.38 10.08
CA GLU A 105 -21.35 -1.09 11.33
C GLU A 105 -20.11 -1.99 11.29
N ASP A 106 -19.77 -2.57 10.14
CA ASP A 106 -18.67 -3.52 10.02
C ASP A 106 -17.30 -2.82 10.10
N ILE A 107 -16.41 -3.37 10.93
CA ILE A 107 -15.05 -2.84 11.12
C ILE A 107 -14.15 -3.15 9.91
N GLN A 108 -14.24 -4.37 9.37
CA GLN A 108 -13.29 -4.84 8.35
C GLN A 108 -13.31 -4.01 7.06
N PRO A 109 -14.48 -3.63 6.51
CA PRO A 109 -14.54 -2.77 5.32
C PRO A 109 -13.87 -1.40 5.55
N ALA A 110 -14.15 -0.75 6.69
CA ALA A 110 -13.56 0.52 7.08
C ALA A 110 -12.03 0.42 7.29
N TYR A 111 -11.58 -0.64 7.94
CA TYR A 111 -10.15 -0.90 8.15
C TYR A 111 -9.43 -1.12 6.81
N GLN A 112 -10.00 -1.93 5.91
CA GLN A 112 -9.43 -2.25 4.60
C GLN A 112 -9.21 -0.98 3.76
N VAL A 113 -10.24 -0.14 3.58
CA VAL A 113 -10.14 1.05 2.73
C VAL A 113 -9.17 2.09 3.31
N ARG A 114 -9.17 2.28 4.64
CA ARG A 114 -8.22 3.18 5.31
C ARG A 114 -6.78 2.69 5.19
N ARG A 115 -6.56 1.37 5.24
CA ARG A 115 -5.24 0.76 5.03
C ARG A 115 -4.68 1.04 3.65
N TYR A 116 -5.51 0.93 2.61
CA TYR A 116 -5.13 1.31 1.24
C TYR A 116 -4.80 2.80 1.15
N GLY A 117 -5.73 3.67 1.56
CA GLY A 117 -5.55 5.11 1.46
C GLY A 117 -4.35 5.61 2.26
N TRP A 118 -4.17 5.12 3.50
CA TRP A 118 -3.03 5.48 4.34
C TRP A 118 -1.72 5.05 3.70
N SER A 119 -1.59 3.78 3.29
CA SER A 119 -0.37 3.25 2.66
C SER A 119 0.02 4.01 1.38
N ALA A 120 -0.95 4.48 0.61
CA ALA A 120 -0.73 5.27 -0.59
C ALA A 120 -0.58 6.79 -0.34
N LYS A 121 -0.55 7.24 0.93
CA LYS A 121 -0.54 8.66 1.35
C LYS A 121 -1.68 9.49 0.75
N LEU A 122 -2.85 8.87 0.55
CA LEU A 122 -4.05 9.57 0.11
C LEU A 122 -4.72 10.24 1.30
N ASN A 123 -5.34 11.39 1.06
CA ASN A 123 -6.08 12.11 2.11
C ASN A 123 -7.39 11.40 2.45
N ILE A 124 -8.08 10.89 1.43
CA ILE A 124 -9.33 10.16 1.60
C ILE A 124 -9.40 8.92 0.73
N SER A 125 -10.30 8.01 1.10
CA SER A 125 -10.76 6.91 0.26
C SER A 125 -12.21 6.60 0.58
N VAL A 126 -12.89 5.96 -0.37
CA VAL A 126 -14.33 5.71 -0.34
C VAL A 126 -14.57 4.21 -0.26
N ILE A 127 -15.59 3.82 0.48
CA ILE A 127 -16.15 2.48 0.42
C ILE A 127 -17.64 2.56 0.15
N THR A 128 -18.12 1.72 -0.77
CA THR A 128 -19.53 1.71 -1.15
C THR A 128 -20.01 0.36 -1.66
N ASP A 129 -21.26 0.06 -1.38
CA ASP A 129 -22.06 -1.01 -1.97
C ASP A 129 -23.26 -0.44 -2.75
N PHE A 130 -23.15 0.83 -3.14
CA PHE A 130 -24.21 1.72 -3.63
C PHE A 130 -25.31 2.08 -2.62
N GLU A 131 -25.72 1.18 -1.71
CA GLU A 131 -26.67 1.52 -0.64
C GLU A 131 -26.08 2.54 0.33
N GLU A 132 -24.83 2.33 0.70
CA GLU A 132 -24.04 3.10 1.63
C GLU A 132 -22.81 3.67 0.90
N PHE A 133 -22.52 4.95 1.08
CA PHE A 133 -21.33 5.63 0.57
C PHE A 133 -20.62 6.31 1.72
N ALA A 134 -19.48 5.73 2.13
CA ALA A 134 -18.70 6.23 3.26
C ALA A 134 -17.35 6.77 2.79
N ILE A 135 -17.03 7.99 3.23
CA ILE A 135 -15.75 8.67 2.96
C ILE A 135 -14.92 8.61 4.23
N TYR A 136 -13.69 8.11 4.12
CA TYR A 136 -12.76 7.98 5.25
C TYR A 136 -11.54 8.88 5.09
N ASP A 137 -11.14 9.52 6.19
CA ASP A 137 -9.86 10.20 6.36
C ASP A 137 -8.75 9.14 6.49
N CYS A 138 -7.81 9.19 5.55
CA CYS A 138 -6.72 8.24 5.41
C CYS A 138 -5.37 8.82 5.89
N THR A 139 -5.36 10.01 6.48
CA THR A 139 -4.15 10.63 7.05
C THR A 139 -3.75 10.01 8.40
N LYS A 140 -4.66 9.27 9.03
CA LYS A 140 -4.48 8.62 10.33
C LYS A 140 -4.24 7.13 10.17
N LYS A 141 -3.19 6.61 10.81
CA LYS A 141 -2.86 5.18 10.84
C LYS A 141 -4.10 4.36 11.24
N PRO A 142 -4.49 3.35 10.44
CA PRO A 142 -5.65 2.51 10.76
C PRO A 142 -5.28 1.43 11.78
N ASN A 143 -6.19 1.17 12.73
CA ASN A 143 -6.09 0.02 13.63
C ASN A 143 -7.18 -1.01 13.29
N PRO A 144 -6.88 -2.32 13.33
CA PRO A 144 -7.83 -3.38 12.99
C PRO A 144 -9.02 -3.48 13.96
N THR A 145 -8.94 -2.81 15.12
CA THR A 145 -9.99 -2.75 16.14
C THR A 145 -10.74 -1.42 16.15
N ASP A 146 -10.41 -0.49 15.25
CA ASP A 146 -11.13 0.78 15.15
C ASP A 146 -12.59 0.53 14.77
N LYS A 147 -13.55 1.18 15.45
CA LYS A 147 -14.95 1.14 15.02
C LYS A 147 -15.09 1.72 13.61
N SER A 148 -16.07 1.26 12.85
CA SER A 148 -16.41 1.77 11.50
C SER A 148 -16.64 3.28 11.44
N SER A 149 -17.00 3.94 12.55
CA SER A 149 -17.17 5.40 12.63
C SER A 149 -15.85 6.17 12.76
N VAL A 150 -14.75 5.53 13.15
CA VAL A 150 -13.44 6.17 13.32
C VAL A 150 -12.94 6.67 11.97
N ALA A 151 -12.56 7.95 11.94
CA ALA A 151 -12.09 8.65 10.74
C ALA A 151 -13.10 8.68 9.57
N ARG A 152 -14.38 8.34 9.79
CA ARG A 152 -15.43 8.51 8.78
C ARG A 152 -15.80 10.00 8.69
N VAL A 153 -15.49 10.62 7.55
CA VAL A 153 -15.70 12.06 7.28
C VAL A 153 -17.14 12.34 6.88
N LYS A 154 -17.70 11.49 6.03
CA LYS A 154 -19.10 11.60 5.60
C LYS A 154 -19.67 10.22 5.32
N TYR A 155 -20.97 10.10 5.49
CA TYR A 155 -21.74 8.89 5.24
C TYR A 155 -23.05 9.31 4.58
N ILE A 156 -23.33 8.74 3.40
CA ILE A 156 -24.52 9.04 2.59
C ILE A 156 -25.19 7.72 2.25
N THR A 157 -26.51 7.67 2.32
CA THR A 157 -27.27 6.50 1.83
C THR A 157 -27.84 6.80 0.45
N PHE A 158 -28.16 5.77 -0.33
CA PHE A 158 -28.69 5.94 -1.68
C PHE A 158 -29.96 6.81 -1.73
N ASN A 159 -30.78 6.79 -0.67
CA ASN A 159 -31.97 7.64 -0.53
C ASN A 159 -31.66 9.14 -0.48
N ASP A 160 -30.42 9.50 -0.14
CA ASP A 160 -29.97 10.88 -0.01
C ASP A 160 -29.08 11.33 -1.18
N TYR A 161 -28.74 10.45 -2.14
CA TYR A 161 -27.89 10.83 -3.28
C TYR A 161 -28.48 11.99 -4.10
N GLU A 162 -29.80 12.07 -4.23
CA GLU A 162 -30.42 13.20 -4.93
C GLU A 162 -30.23 14.52 -4.19
N LYS A 163 -30.35 14.51 -2.85
CA LYS A 163 -30.19 15.70 -2.01
C LYS A 163 -28.72 16.11 -1.90
N GLU A 164 -27.83 15.13 -1.86
CA GLU A 164 -26.39 15.30 -1.73
C GLU A 164 -25.67 15.38 -3.09
N TRP A 165 -26.40 15.43 -4.20
CA TRP A 165 -25.81 15.42 -5.54
C TRP A 165 -24.83 16.57 -5.76
N ASP A 166 -25.16 17.77 -5.27
CA ASP A 166 -24.27 18.92 -5.37
C ASP A 166 -22.95 18.67 -4.65
N PHE A 167 -22.98 18.04 -3.48
CA PHE A 167 -21.78 17.65 -2.76
C PHE A 167 -21.00 16.58 -3.56
N LEU A 168 -21.65 15.50 -3.98
CA LEU A 168 -21.02 14.40 -4.72
C LEU A 168 -20.37 14.90 -6.02
N TRP A 169 -21.07 15.74 -6.77
CA TRP A 169 -20.55 16.36 -7.99
C TRP A 169 -19.36 17.27 -7.67
N ASN A 170 -19.51 18.18 -6.72
CA ASN A 170 -18.46 19.15 -6.41
C ASN A 170 -17.22 18.48 -5.80
N THR A 171 -17.34 17.33 -5.14
CA THR A 171 -16.20 16.65 -4.54
C THR A 171 -15.58 15.61 -5.47
N PHE A 172 -16.38 14.79 -6.15
CA PHE A 172 -15.91 13.59 -6.84
C PHE A 172 -16.07 13.62 -8.36
N SER A 173 -16.73 14.61 -8.96
CA SER A 173 -16.79 14.69 -10.43
C SER A 173 -15.42 15.03 -11.02
N LYS A 174 -15.10 14.43 -12.16
CA LYS A 174 -13.87 14.72 -12.91
C LYS A 174 -13.72 16.22 -13.16
N GLU A 175 -14.80 16.87 -13.57
CA GLU A 175 -14.81 18.30 -13.87
C GLU A 175 -14.48 19.16 -12.64
N ALA A 176 -15.08 18.86 -11.48
CA ALA A 176 -14.86 19.65 -10.27
C ALA A 176 -13.46 19.41 -9.68
N VAL A 177 -13.00 18.16 -9.68
CA VAL A 177 -11.65 17.77 -9.28
C VAL A 177 -10.59 18.57 -10.06
N LEU A 178 -10.72 18.65 -11.39
CA LEU A 178 -9.82 19.43 -12.24
C LEU A 178 -9.85 20.94 -11.95
N LYS A 179 -10.92 21.43 -11.32
CA LYS A 179 -11.09 22.82 -10.87
C LYS A 179 -10.65 23.05 -9.41
N GLY A 180 -10.05 22.03 -8.76
CA GLY A 180 -9.46 22.13 -7.41
C GLY A 180 -10.46 22.09 -6.26
N SER A 181 -11.71 21.67 -6.49
CA SER A 181 -12.71 21.55 -5.41
C SER A 181 -12.40 20.40 -4.44
N PHE A 182 -11.81 19.32 -4.94
CA PHE A 182 -11.37 18.17 -4.16
C PHE A 182 -10.30 18.56 -3.13
N ASP A 183 -9.32 19.37 -3.55
CA ASP A 183 -8.26 19.87 -2.66
C ASP A 183 -8.83 20.76 -1.55
N LYS A 184 -9.86 21.56 -1.85
CA LYS A 184 -10.56 22.36 -0.83
C LYS A 184 -11.28 21.49 0.19
N PHE A 185 -11.96 20.42 -0.26
CA PHE A 185 -12.63 19.47 0.63
C PHE A 185 -11.62 18.77 1.55
N ILE A 186 -10.48 18.36 1.00
CA ILE A 186 -9.37 17.78 1.76
C ILE A 186 -8.82 18.81 2.76
N GLY A 187 -8.48 20.02 2.29
CA GLY A 187 -7.87 21.05 3.12
C GLY A 187 -8.76 21.56 4.26
N GLY A 188 -10.09 21.47 4.10
CA GLY A 188 -11.08 21.82 5.13
C GLY A 188 -11.31 20.72 6.18
N ASN A 189 -11.12 19.45 5.82
CA ASN A 189 -11.29 18.29 6.72
C ASN A 189 -9.96 17.73 7.27
N ALA A 190 -8.83 18.14 6.70
CA ALA A 190 -7.51 17.77 7.19
C ALA A 190 -7.26 18.45 8.54
N ASN A 191 -7.32 17.66 9.61
CA ASN A 191 -6.68 18.05 10.86
C ASN A 191 -5.19 18.32 10.55
N LYS A 192 -4.79 19.60 10.58
CA LYS A 192 -3.42 20.10 10.34
C LYS A 192 -2.34 19.58 11.31
N LYS A 193 -2.66 18.58 12.13
CA LYS A 193 -1.74 17.89 13.03
C LYS A 193 -1.67 16.42 12.60
N GLY A 194 -0.88 16.17 11.56
CA GLY A 194 -0.61 14.82 11.09
C GLY A 194 0.09 14.00 12.17
N THR A 195 -0.53 12.87 12.49
CA THR A 195 0.12 11.65 13.00
C THR A 195 1.34 11.28 12.15
N ALA A 196 2.26 10.46 12.69
CA ALA A 196 3.45 10.02 11.96
C ALA A 196 3.11 9.55 10.53
N THR A 197 3.92 9.99 9.57
CA THR A 197 3.76 9.63 8.15
C THR A 197 4.03 8.15 7.96
N VAL A 198 3.49 7.57 6.89
CA VAL A 198 3.64 6.14 6.56
C VAL A 198 5.10 5.71 6.51
N ASP A 199 5.96 6.54 5.93
CA ASP A 199 7.42 6.34 5.87
C ASP A 199 8.04 6.28 7.27
N LYS A 200 7.66 7.20 8.17
CA LYS A 200 8.16 7.21 9.54
C LYS A 200 7.66 6.00 10.34
N GLU A 201 6.39 5.63 10.17
CA GLU A 201 5.83 4.45 10.82
C GLU A 201 6.47 3.16 10.29
N PHE A 202 6.69 3.06 8.98
CA PHE A 202 7.37 1.90 8.39
C PHE A 202 8.82 1.81 8.86
N LEU A 203 9.56 2.92 8.93
CA LEU A 203 10.89 2.97 9.54
C LEU A 203 10.87 2.51 11.01
N ASN A 204 9.88 2.94 11.79
CA ASN A 204 9.72 2.47 13.17
C ASN A 204 9.49 0.95 13.23
N SER A 205 8.69 0.39 12.33
CA SER A 205 8.50 -1.07 12.23
C SER A 205 9.81 -1.78 11.87
N LEU A 206 10.58 -1.26 10.91
CA LEU A 206 11.90 -1.80 10.56
C LEU A 206 12.84 -1.78 11.78
N ASP A 207 12.92 -0.68 12.52
CA ASP A 207 13.75 -0.57 13.74
C ASP A 207 13.31 -1.57 14.82
N GLN A 208 12.01 -1.77 15.01
CA GLN A 208 11.46 -2.74 15.95
C GLN A 208 11.86 -4.18 15.57
N TRP A 209 11.68 -4.56 14.31
CA TRP A 209 12.09 -5.89 13.84
C TRP A 209 13.60 -6.08 13.93
N ARG A 210 14.37 -5.03 13.64
CA ARG A 210 15.83 -5.02 13.81
C ARG A 210 16.25 -5.32 15.24
N THR A 211 15.61 -4.63 16.19
CA THR A 211 15.86 -4.80 17.63
C THR A 211 15.55 -6.23 18.06
N LEU A 212 14.38 -6.74 17.66
CA LEU A 212 13.95 -8.11 17.97
C LEU A 212 14.94 -9.16 17.44
N LEU A 213 15.39 -9.01 16.18
CA LEU A 213 16.39 -9.89 15.59
C LEU A 213 17.72 -9.80 16.32
N ALA A 214 18.22 -8.58 16.58
CA ALA A 214 19.53 -8.39 17.21
C ALA A 214 19.60 -8.96 18.63
N GLU A 215 18.56 -8.77 19.45
CA GLU A 215 18.49 -9.34 20.79
C GLU A 215 18.45 -10.87 20.77
N THR A 216 17.70 -11.46 19.84
CA THR A 216 17.64 -12.92 19.67
C THR A 216 18.95 -13.49 19.13
N ILE A 217 19.49 -12.93 18.06
CA ILE A 217 20.67 -13.44 17.38
C ILE A 217 21.88 -13.31 18.30
N SER A 218 22.09 -12.17 18.96
CA SER A 218 23.19 -12.00 19.92
C SER A 218 23.09 -12.92 21.14
N LYS A 219 21.87 -13.36 21.50
CA LYS A 219 21.67 -14.32 22.59
C LYS A 219 22.01 -15.76 22.16
N GLU A 220 21.56 -16.16 20.97
CA GLU A 220 21.67 -17.54 20.50
C GLU A 220 22.98 -17.83 19.74
N ASN A 221 23.71 -16.79 19.31
CA ASN A 221 24.92 -16.89 18.50
C ASN A 221 26.07 -16.09 19.13
N LYS A 222 26.62 -16.60 20.24
CA LYS A 222 27.65 -15.92 21.06
C LYS A 222 29.01 -15.75 20.38
N GLN A 223 29.22 -16.45 19.27
CA GLN A 223 30.43 -16.37 18.47
C GLN A 223 30.50 -15.14 17.57
N LEU A 224 29.36 -14.46 17.32
CA LEU A 224 29.32 -13.32 16.40
C LEU A 224 29.90 -12.08 17.06
N ASP A 225 30.74 -11.37 16.33
CA ASP A 225 31.10 -10.00 16.69
C ASP A 225 29.99 -8.99 16.32
N GLU A 226 30.22 -7.71 16.63
CA GLU A 226 29.24 -6.65 16.40
C GLU A 226 28.97 -6.40 14.91
N ASP A 227 30.00 -6.46 14.06
CA ASP A 227 29.87 -6.23 12.63
C ASP A 227 29.13 -7.40 11.97
N GLU A 228 29.48 -8.63 12.34
CA GLU A 228 28.80 -9.86 11.92
C GLU A 228 27.34 -9.86 12.35
N LEU A 229 27.04 -9.46 13.59
CA LEU A 229 25.67 -9.33 14.10
C LEU A 229 24.86 -8.32 13.28
N ASN A 230 25.40 -7.12 13.05
CA ASN A 230 24.73 -6.10 12.25
C ASN A 230 24.48 -6.58 10.82
N TYR A 231 25.47 -7.24 10.21
CA TYR A 231 25.36 -7.83 8.88
C TYR A 231 24.22 -8.84 8.80
N VAL A 232 24.20 -9.85 9.68
CA VAL A 232 23.17 -10.91 9.58
C VAL A 232 21.77 -10.43 9.93
N VAL A 233 21.63 -9.50 10.87
CA VAL A 233 20.34 -8.86 11.21
C VAL A 233 19.80 -8.11 10.00
N GLN A 234 20.66 -7.31 9.34
CA GLN A 234 20.27 -6.56 8.15
C GLN A 234 19.91 -7.50 7.00
N GLN A 235 20.78 -8.45 6.65
CA GLN A 235 20.52 -9.39 5.56
C GLN A 235 19.22 -10.19 5.78
N THR A 236 18.97 -10.65 7.01
CA THR A 236 17.73 -11.38 7.34
C THR A 236 16.51 -10.51 7.12
N LEU A 237 16.52 -9.25 7.60
CA LEU A 237 15.38 -8.34 7.45
C LEU A 237 15.17 -7.95 5.98
N ASP A 238 16.24 -7.60 5.26
CA ASP A 238 16.20 -7.17 3.86
C ASP A 238 15.59 -8.27 2.97
N ARG A 239 16.00 -9.53 3.16
CA ARG A 239 15.45 -10.68 2.43
C ARG A 239 13.96 -10.89 2.73
N ILE A 240 13.56 -10.80 3.99
CA ILE A 240 12.15 -10.96 4.41
C ILE A 240 11.28 -9.87 3.78
N ILE A 241 11.71 -8.60 3.86
CA ILE A 241 10.98 -7.46 3.31
C ILE A 241 10.91 -7.55 1.78
N PHE A 242 12.01 -7.92 1.11
CA PHE A 242 12.02 -8.12 -0.34
C PHE A 242 11.00 -9.17 -0.78
N LEU A 243 11.01 -10.36 -0.15
CA LEU A 243 10.05 -11.41 -0.48
C LEU A 243 8.62 -10.95 -0.24
N ARG A 244 8.36 -10.25 0.87
CA ARG A 244 7.02 -9.73 1.15
C ARG A 244 6.53 -8.74 0.09
N ILE A 245 7.41 -7.84 -0.37
CA ILE A 245 7.08 -6.90 -1.45
C ILE A 245 6.80 -7.66 -2.75
N CYS A 246 7.56 -8.71 -3.06
CA CYS A 246 7.32 -9.53 -4.24
C CYS A 246 5.96 -10.22 -4.20
N GLU A 247 5.53 -10.72 -3.03
CA GLU A 247 4.21 -11.32 -2.88
C GLU A 247 3.06 -10.34 -3.12
N ASP A 248 3.16 -9.12 -2.56
CA ASP A 248 2.09 -8.12 -2.67
C ASP A 248 2.03 -7.48 -4.06
N ARG A 249 3.17 -7.44 -4.76
CA ARG A 249 3.23 -7.05 -6.17
C ARG A 249 2.96 -8.21 -7.15
N SER A 250 2.56 -9.37 -6.63
CA SER A 250 2.23 -10.57 -7.40
C SER A 250 3.37 -11.10 -8.29
N ILE A 251 4.62 -10.79 -7.93
CA ILE A 251 5.84 -11.41 -8.47
C ILE A 251 6.03 -12.80 -7.87
N GLU A 252 5.60 -12.98 -6.62
CA GLU A 252 5.51 -14.27 -5.93
C GLU A 252 4.08 -14.62 -5.51
N PRO A 253 3.75 -15.92 -5.35
CA PRO A 253 2.50 -16.35 -4.74
C PRO A 253 2.36 -15.78 -3.33
N TYR A 254 1.16 -15.30 -3.00
CA TYR A 254 0.88 -14.73 -1.68
C TYR A 254 0.98 -15.78 -0.57
N GLY A 255 1.66 -15.43 0.53
CA GLY A 255 1.78 -16.28 1.71
C GLY A 255 2.89 -17.31 1.63
N THR A 256 3.77 -17.25 0.63
CA THR A 256 4.97 -18.09 0.52
C THR A 256 5.90 -17.91 1.72
N LEU A 257 6.21 -16.66 2.07
CA LEU A 257 6.96 -16.29 3.26
C LEU A 257 6.20 -16.67 4.55
N GLN A 258 4.87 -16.48 4.62
CA GLN A 258 4.07 -16.93 5.77
C GLN A 258 4.12 -18.45 5.96
N ASN A 259 4.19 -19.22 4.87
CA ASN A 259 4.27 -20.68 4.90
C ASN A 259 5.57 -21.20 5.50
N THR A 260 6.60 -20.37 5.69
CA THR A 260 7.82 -20.75 6.41
C THR A 260 7.59 -21.00 7.90
N LEU A 261 6.48 -20.50 8.46
CA LEU A 261 6.07 -20.68 9.86
C LEU A 261 5.44 -22.05 10.14
N LYS A 262 6.09 -23.14 9.69
CA LYS A 262 5.60 -24.53 9.84
C LYS A 262 6.63 -25.42 10.55
N ASN A 263 6.13 -26.44 11.24
CA ASN A 263 6.90 -27.53 11.87
C ASN A 263 8.02 -27.08 12.83
N ASP A 264 7.92 -25.86 13.37
CA ASP A 264 8.92 -25.25 14.26
C ASP A 264 10.37 -25.23 13.71
N GLU A 265 10.54 -25.28 12.39
CA GLU A 265 11.84 -25.12 11.71
C GLU A 265 11.90 -23.79 10.92
N TYR A 266 11.43 -22.68 11.51
CA TYR A 266 11.08 -21.47 10.74
C TYR A 266 12.29 -20.86 10.01
N TYR A 267 13.44 -20.74 10.67
CA TYR A 267 14.62 -20.17 10.03
C TYR A 267 15.19 -21.05 8.91
N LYS A 268 15.15 -22.38 9.10
CA LYS A 268 15.57 -23.34 8.08
C LYS A 268 14.66 -23.26 6.85
N ASN A 269 13.35 -23.12 7.05
CA ASN A 269 12.40 -22.89 5.96
C ASN A 269 12.67 -21.56 5.26
N LEU A 270 12.98 -20.49 6.00
CA LEU A 270 13.39 -19.21 5.41
C LEU A 270 14.66 -19.34 4.56
N LEU A 271 15.68 -20.07 5.01
CA LEU A 271 16.89 -20.32 4.23
C LEU A 271 16.59 -21.07 2.92
N GLN A 272 15.62 -21.98 2.92
CA GLN A 272 15.17 -22.65 1.68
C GLN A 272 14.49 -21.67 0.72
N GLU A 273 13.64 -20.78 1.23
CA GLU A 273 13.03 -19.71 0.42
C GLU A 273 14.08 -18.73 -0.12
N PHE A 274 15.08 -18.35 0.68
CA PHE A 274 16.18 -17.50 0.22
C PHE A 274 16.98 -18.15 -0.90
N LYS A 275 17.23 -19.45 -0.82
CA LYS A 275 17.90 -20.19 -1.90
C LYS A 275 17.08 -20.21 -3.19
N GLN A 276 15.77 -20.44 -3.10
CA GLN A 276 14.87 -20.37 -4.27
C GLN A 276 14.86 -18.97 -4.88
N ALA A 277 14.88 -17.93 -4.04
CA ALA A 277 14.95 -16.55 -4.48
C ALA A 277 16.29 -16.20 -5.16
N ASP A 278 17.42 -16.75 -4.69
CA ASP A 278 18.73 -16.56 -5.33
C ASP A 278 18.73 -17.06 -6.77
N ASP A 279 18.20 -18.27 -6.98
CA ASP A 279 18.09 -18.90 -8.31
C ASP A 279 17.20 -18.07 -9.27
N LYS A 280 16.21 -17.34 -8.73
CA LYS A 280 15.24 -16.55 -9.51
C LYS A 280 15.69 -15.12 -9.79
N TYR A 281 16.27 -14.43 -8.80
CA TYR A 281 16.54 -12.99 -8.89
C TYR A 281 18.01 -12.65 -9.13
N ASN A 282 18.95 -13.53 -8.74
CA ASN A 282 20.39 -13.32 -8.89
C ASN A 282 20.86 -11.90 -8.48
N SER A 283 20.29 -11.36 -7.39
CA SER A 283 20.45 -9.97 -6.99
C SER A 283 21.63 -9.74 -6.03
N GLY A 284 22.37 -10.79 -5.67
CA GLY A 284 23.40 -10.76 -4.63
C GLY A 284 22.85 -10.74 -3.20
N LEU A 285 21.63 -10.24 -2.99
CA LEU A 285 20.95 -10.23 -1.68
C LEU A 285 20.76 -11.66 -1.13
N PHE A 286 20.52 -12.63 -2.00
CA PHE A 286 20.28 -14.02 -1.65
C PHE A 286 21.50 -14.92 -1.90
N ASP A 287 22.68 -14.35 -2.19
CA ASP A 287 23.90 -15.12 -2.48
C ASP A 287 24.46 -15.75 -1.21
N LEU A 288 23.87 -16.88 -0.83
CA LEU A 288 24.26 -17.65 0.36
C LEU A 288 25.62 -18.35 0.19
N LYS A 289 26.19 -18.37 -1.02
CA LYS A 289 27.55 -18.88 -1.24
C LYS A 289 28.58 -17.89 -0.68
N LYS A 290 28.32 -16.58 -0.82
CA LYS A 290 29.14 -15.52 -0.21
C LYS A 290 28.80 -15.30 1.25
N ASP A 291 27.51 -15.34 1.60
CA ASP A 291 27.05 -15.20 2.98
C ASP A 291 27.20 -16.52 3.76
N LYS A 292 28.40 -16.71 4.33
CA LYS A 292 28.73 -17.89 5.14
C LYS A 292 28.10 -17.87 6.53
N LEU A 293 27.69 -16.70 7.03
CA LEU A 293 27.19 -16.54 8.38
C LEU A 293 25.73 -16.99 8.49
N SER A 294 24.87 -16.56 7.56
CA SER A 294 23.44 -16.85 7.59
C SER A 294 23.09 -18.34 7.66
N HIS A 295 23.89 -19.21 7.05
CA HIS A 295 23.68 -20.67 7.12
C HIS A 295 23.80 -21.28 8.52
N THR A 296 24.49 -20.59 9.43
CA THR A 296 24.82 -21.12 10.76
C THR A 296 23.99 -20.48 11.88
N LEU A 297 23.11 -19.53 11.54
CA LEU A 297 22.37 -18.77 12.53
C LEU A 297 21.29 -19.61 13.20
N SER A 298 21.23 -19.51 14.53
CA SER A 298 20.04 -19.83 15.31
C SER A 298 19.20 -18.57 15.50
N ILE A 299 17.92 -18.63 15.16
CA ILE A 299 16.96 -17.56 15.41
C ILE A 299 15.71 -18.16 16.05
N ASN A 300 15.29 -17.57 17.16
CA ASN A 300 14.10 -17.98 17.87
C ASN A 300 12.84 -17.95 16.99
N ASN A 301 12.11 -19.08 16.94
CA ASN A 301 10.86 -19.19 16.19
C ASN A 301 9.80 -18.16 16.59
N LYS A 302 9.73 -17.78 17.87
CA LYS A 302 8.77 -16.76 18.33
C LYS A 302 9.08 -15.39 17.71
N THR A 303 10.36 -15.06 17.61
CA THR A 303 10.83 -13.81 16.98
C THR A 303 10.45 -13.79 15.51
N LEU A 304 10.77 -14.86 14.76
CA LEU A 304 10.41 -14.97 13.34
C LEU A 304 8.90 -14.93 13.11
N LYS A 305 8.13 -15.66 13.92
CA LYS A 305 6.65 -15.65 13.86
C LYS A 305 6.08 -14.26 14.07
N THR A 306 6.63 -13.51 15.02
CA THR A 306 6.19 -12.13 15.32
C THR A 306 6.45 -11.22 14.12
N ILE A 307 7.67 -11.23 13.58
CA ILE A 307 8.06 -10.38 12.44
C ILE A 307 7.22 -10.74 11.22
N ILE A 308 7.14 -12.03 10.87
CA ILE A 308 6.41 -12.48 9.69
C ILE A 308 4.92 -12.15 9.82
N ASN A 309 4.25 -12.47 10.94
CA ASN A 309 2.82 -12.15 11.08
C ASN A 309 2.52 -10.64 10.98
N GLN A 310 3.38 -9.78 11.51
CA GLN A 310 3.24 -8.32 11.40
C GLN A 310 3.38 -7.78 9.97
N LEU A 311 3.82 -8.61 9.02
CA LEU A 311 3.87 -8.29 7.59
C LEU A 311 2.61 -8.73 6.83
N TYR A 312 1.69 -9.48 7.46
CA TYR A 312 0.45 -9.97 6.84
C TYR A 312 -0.81 -9.35 7.45
N TYR A 313 -1.84 -9.24 6.63
CA TYR A 313 -3.18 -8.86 7.10
C TYR A 313 -3.74 -9.93 8.06
N PRO A 314 -4.44 -9.55 9.15
CA PRO A 314 -4.85 -8.19 9.52
C PRO A 314 -3.90 -7.45 10.46
N GLU A 315 -2.76 -8.02 10.86
CA GLU A 315 -1.82 -7.36 11.77
C GLU A 315 -1.06 -6.22 11.09
N CYS A 316 -0.73 -6.39 9.80
CA CYS A 316 0.01 -5.43 9.01
C CYS A 316 -0.86 -4.20 8.66
N PRO A 317 -0.51 -3.00 9.13
CA PRO A 317 -1.20 -1.76 8.78
C PRO A 317 -0.80 -1.23 7.40
N TYR A 318 0.13 -1.89 6.71
CA TYR A 318 0.63 -1.50 5.40
C TYR A 318 -0.01 -2.36 4.30
N GLU A 319 -0.20 -1.77 3.13
CA GLU A 319 -0.47 -2.49 1.89
C GLU A 319 0.70 -2.26 0.93
N PHE A 320 1.58 -3.27 0.78
CA PHE A 320 2.83 -3.11 0.02
C PHE A 320 2.61 -3.00 -1.49
N SER A 321 1.44 -3.41 -2.00
CA SER A 321 1.07 -3.23 -3.41
C SER A 321 0.88 -1.75 -3.78
N VAL A 322 0.46 -0.91 -2.83
CA VAL A 322 0.21 0.52 -3.06
C VAL A 322 1.28 1.43 -2.47
N LEU A 323 2.15 0.93 -1.59
CA LEU A 323 3.33 1.65 -1.10
C LEU A 323 4.24 2.07 -2.26
N SER A 324 4.50 3.37 -2.34
CA SER A 324 5.33 3.94 -3.39
C SER A 324 6.81 3.57 -3.19
N VAL A 325 7.58 3.55 -4.29
CA VAL A 325 9.01 3.22 -4.24
C VAL A 325 9.77 4.25 -3.42
N GLU A 326 9.33 5.50 -3.42
CA GLU A 326 9.91 6.60 -2.66
C GLU A 326 9.71 6.41 -1.16
N ILE A 327 8.54 5.92 -0.72
CA ILE A 327 8.28 5.62 0.70
C ILE A 327 9.22 4.50 1.18
N LEU A 328 9.33 3.43 0.39
CA LEU A 328 10.22 2.31 0.68
C LEU A 328 11.69 2.77 0.68
N GLY A 329 12.11 3.53 -0.34
CA GLY A 329 13.47 4.05 -0.46
C GLY A 329 13.86 4.96 0.69
N SER A 330 13.01 5.94 1.04
CA SER A 330 13.26 6.86 2.15
C SER A 330 13.35 6.14 3.49
N ALA A 331 12.46 5.18 3.77
CA ALA A 331 12.51 4.39 5.00
C ALA A 331 13.77 3.50 5.03
N TYR A 332 14.09 2.87 3.91
CA TYR A 332 15.24 1.96 3.80
C TYR A 332 16.58 2.70 3.93
N GLU A 333 16.73 3.87 3.31
CA GLU A 333 17.94 4.69 3.46
C GLU A 333 18.16 5.13 4.90
N GLN A 334 17.12 5.60 5.58
CA GLN A 334 17.20 5.96 7.00
C GLN A 334 17.52 4.73 7.87
N PHE A 335 17.01 3.57 7.51
CA PHE A 335 17.34 2.30 8.15
C PHE A 335 18.81 1.93 7.95
N LEU A 336 19.38 2.06 6.75
CA LEU A 336 20.80 1.78 6.46
C LEU A 336 21.76 2.73 7.18
N GLY A 337 21.32 3.96 7.49
CA GLY A 337 22.10 4.93 8.25
C GLY A 337 22.24 4.64 9.75
N LYS A 338 21.61 3.57 10.23
CA LYS A 338 21.64 3.13 11.63
C LYS A 338 22.43 1.84 11.79
N THR A 339 23.03 1.68 12.96
CA THR A 339 23.70 0.46 13.43
C THR A 339 23.13 0.04 14.77
N ILE A 340 23.35 -1.22 15.16
CA ILE A 340 22.95 -1.75 16.46
C ILE A 340 24.18 -2.06 17.29
N THR A 341 24.16 -1.63 18.55
CA THR A 341 25.09 -2.07 19.58
C THR A 341 24.33 -2.91 20.61
N ILE A 342 24.97 -3.94 21.18
CA ILE A 342 24.41 -4.71 22.30
C ILE A 342 25.03 -4.18 23.59
N ASN A 343 24.21 -3.64 24.49
CA ASN A 343 24.72 -3.16 25.76
C ASN A 343 25.03 -4.31 26.74
N ASN A 344 25.68 -3.98 27.86
CA ASN A 344 26.06 -4.94 28.90
C ASN A 344 24.89 -5.73 29.52
N ARG A 345 23.64 -5.31 29.29
CA ARG A 345 22.41 -6.00 29.74
C ARG A 345 21.81 -6.90 28.65
N GLY A 346 22.48 -7.05 27.51
CA GLY A 346 22.01 -7.83 26.37
C GLY A 346 20.85 -7.19 25.59
N LYS A 347 20.64 -5.88 25.76
CA LYS A 347 19.61 -5.14 24.99
C LYS A 347 20.23 -4.47 23.79
N ALA A 348 19.52 -4.51 22.66
CA ALA A 348 19.92 -3.81 21.46
C ALA A 348 19.63 -2.31 21.60
N VAL A 349 20.59 -1.49 21.19
CA VAL A 349 20.49 -0.04 21.11
C VAL A 349 20.75 0.36 19.66
N ILE A 350 19.79 1.08 19.07
CA ILE A 350 19.92 1.57 17.70
C ILE A 350 20.53 2.97 17.75
N GLU A 351 21.62 3.16 17.02
CA GLU A 351 22.34 4.42 16.93
C GLU A 351 22.59 4.80 15.47
N LEU A 352 22.74 6.10 15.20
CA LEU A 352 23.19 6.54 13.88
C LEU A 352 24.65 6.15 13.68
N LYS A 353 24.99 5.69 12.49
CA LYS A 353 26.39 5.43 12.11
C LYS A 353 27.24 6.70 12.28
N PRO A 354 28.50 6.60 12.70
CA PRO A 354 29.36 7.76 12.95
C PRO A 354 29.45 8.73 11.76
N GLU A 355 29.56 8.20 10.54
CA GLU A 355 29.60 8.94 9.29
C GLU A 355 28.29 9.68 9.00
N VAL A 356 27.13 9.06 9.27
CA VAL A 356 25.81 9.67 9.11
C VAL A 356 25.60 10.79 10.10
N ARG A 357 26.01 10.58 11.35
CA ARG A 357 25.96 11.63 12.39
C ARG A 357 26.83 12.82 12.03
N LYS A 358 28.02 12.60 11.45
CA LYS A 358 28.91 13.67 10.95
C LYS A 358 28.31 14.43 9.75
N ALA A 359 27.57 13.74 8.88
CA ALA A 359 26.89 14.33 7.73
C ALA A 359 25.59 15.07 8.09
N GLY A 360 25.14 15.02 9.35
CA GLY A 360 23.91 15.67 9.80
C GLY A 360 22.62 14.88 9.56
N GLY A 361 22.73 13.63 9.09
CA GLY A 361 21.59 12.74 8.83
C GLY A 361 21.68 12.01 7.48
N VAL A 362 20.62 11.24 7.18
CA VAL A 362 20.42 10.63 5.85
C VAL A 362 19.29 11.38 5.15
N TYR A 363 19.54 11.86 3.94
CA TYR A 363 18.55 12.61 3.15
C TYR A 363 18.28 11.90 1.83
N TYR A 364 17.03 11.49 1.63
CA TYR A 364 16.56 11.01 0.33
C TYR A 364 16.55 12.16 -0.68
N THR A 365 17.05 11.92 -1.89
CA THR A 365 17.03 12.94 -2.96
C THR A 365 15.60 13.09 -3.47
N PRO A 366 14.95 14.26 -3.35
CA PRO A 366 13.58 14.47 -3.82
C PRO A 366 13.41 14.12 -5.30
N GLN A 367 12.25 13.59 -5.68
CA GLN A 367 11.97 13.13 -7.05
C GLN A 367 12.26 14.21 -8.10
N TYR A 368 11.87 15.47 -7.86
CA TYR A 368 12.12 16.55 -8.82
C TYR A 368 13.62 16.82 -9.05
N ILE A 369 14.48 16.54 -8.08
CA ILE A 369 15.94 16.62 -8.23
C ILE A 369 16.44 15.43 -9.03
N VAL A 370 15.95 14.22 -8.74
CA VAL A 370 16.26 13.01 -9.51
C VAL A 370 15.87 13.21 -10.98
N ASP A 371 14.64 13.66 -11.24
CA ASP A 371 14.13 13.93 -12.57
C ASP A 371 14.98 14.98 -13.29
N TYR A 372 15.37 16.06 -12.59
CA TYR A 372 16.27 17.07 -13.13
C TYR A 372 17.64 16.48 -13.50
N ILE A 373 18.27 15.71 -12.61
CA ILE A 373 19.57 15.08 -12.87
C ILE A 373 19.46 14.11 -14.04
N VAL A 374 18.48 13.20 -14.03
CA VAL A 374 18.30 12.20 -15.08
C VAL A 374 18.05 12.88 -16.42
N THR A 375 17.13 13.85 -16.48
CA THR A 375 16.83 14.60 -17.72
C THR A 375 18.08 15.27 -18.28
N ASN A 376 18.87 15.91 -17.42
CA ASN A 376 20.06 16.66 -17.85
C ASN A 376 21.32 15.80 -18.05
N THR A 377 21.29 14.51 -17.70
CA THR A 377 22.42 13.59 -17.86
C THR A 377 22.07 12.47 -18.85
N ILE A 378 21.51 11.37 -18.37
CA ILE A 378 21.16 10.19 -19.18
C ILE A 378 20.08 10.55 -20.20
N GLY A 379 19.13 11.42 -19.86
CA GLY A 379 18.08 11.88 -20.77
C GLY A 379 18.65 12.53 -22.02
N ASN A 380 19.63 13.42 -21.87
CA ASN A 380 20.35 14.03 -23.00
C ASN A 380 21.14 12.98 -23.82
N LEU A 381 21.77 12.01 -23.17
CA LEU A 381 22.57 10.97 -23.84
C LEU A 381 21.70 9.95 -24.60
N THR A 382 20.48 9.71 -24.13
CA THR A 382 19.54 8.73 -24.68
C THR A 382 18.48 9.33 -25.59
N GLN A 383 18.46 10.66 -25.73
CA GLN A 383 17.49 11.36 -26.56
C GLN A 383 17.53 10.88 -28.00
N ASN A 384 16.35 10.55 -28.56
CA ASN A 384 16.16 10.03 -29.92
C ASN A 384 16.90 8.71 -30.24
N LYS A 385 17.35 7.97 -29.23
CA LYS A 385 17.97 6.66 -29.41
C LYS A 385 16.98 5.54 -29.10
N THR A 386 17.09 4.45 -29.84
CA THR A 386 16.39 3.20 -29.56
C THR A 386 17.03 2.46 -28.39
N PRO A 387 16.32 1.53 -27.71
CA PRO A 387 16.90 0.76 -26.61
C PRO A 387 18.20 -0.01 -26.97
N LYS A 388 18.34 -0.45 -28.22
CA LYS A 388 19.58 -1.09 -28.70
C LYS A 388 20.74 -0.12 -28.78
N GLU A 389 20.51 1.08 -29.30
CA GLU A 389 21.54 2.13 -29.38
C GLU A 389 21.92 2.67 -28.00
N VAL A 390 20.98 2.67 -27.04
CA VAL A 390 21.28 3.00 -25.64
C VAL A 390 22.16 1.94 -25.00
N ALA A 391 21.94 0.64 -25.28
CA ALA A 391 22.74 -0.45 -24.72
C ALA A 391 24.21 -0.43 -25.18
N GLU A 392 24.53 0.29 -26.26
CA GLU A 392 25.91 0.44 -26.77
C GLU A 392 26.64 1.67 -26.19
N ILE A 393 25.95 2.53 -25.43
CA ILE A 393 26.56 3.67 -24.74
C ILE A 393 27.40 3.12 -23.57
N LYS A 394 28.69 3.45 -23.56
CA LYS A 394 29.65 3.04 -22.52
C LYS A 394 29.73 4.00 -21.35
#